data_AF-A0A3C1Y8B2-F1
#
_entry.id   AF-A0A3C1Y8B2-F1
#
_cell.length_a   1.000
_cell.length_b   1.000
_cell.length_c   1.000
_cell.angle_alpha   90.00
_cell.angle_beta   90.00
_cell.angle_gamma   90.00
#
_symmetry.space_group_name_H-M   'P 1'
#
loop_
_entity.id
_entity.type
_entity.pdbx_description
1 polymer ?
#
loop_
_entity_poly.entity_id
_entity_poly.type
_entity_poly.pdbx_seq_one_letter_code
_entity_poly.pdbx_strand_id
1 'polypeptide(L)' 'HYNKCVNEGNVPRSSQDPGYARERRAFLVGYDRSVPRLRQASHCIGCGQCAPHCPQSIDIPAELHRIDNFVEQLKQNTI' A
#
# COMPACT_ATOMS: atom_id res chain seq x y z
N HIS A 1 2.08 -9.48 6.27
CA HIS A 1 1.44 -8.63 7.31
C HIS A 1 0.27 -7.81 6.76
N TYR A 2 0.33 -7.32 5.52
CA TYR A 2 -0.78 -6.64 4.84
C TYR A 2 -2.13 -7.38 4.91
N ASN A 3 -2.18 -8.67 4.54
CA ASN A 3 -3.42 -9.47 4.63
C ASN A 3 -3.96 -9.56 6.06
N LYS A 4 -3.11 -9.49 7.08
CA LYS A 4 -3.55 -9.44 8.48
C LYS A 4 -4.24 -8.11 8.79
N CYS A 5 -3.64 -6.98 8.40
CA CYS A 5 -4.26 -5.67 8.58
C CYS A 5 -5.59 -5.54 7.81
N VAL A 6 -5.66 -6.08 6.59
CA VAL A 6 -6.90 -6.12 5.79
C VAL A 6 -7.97 -6.99 6.46
N ASN A 7 -7.61 -8.22 6.86
CA ASN A 7 -8.55 -9.16 7.49
C ASN A 7 -9.05 -8.68 8.86
N GLU A 8 -8.21 -7.94 9.60
CA GLU A 8 -8.56 -7.39 10.91
C GLU A 8 -9.23 -6.01 10.83
N GLY A 9 -9.47 -5.48 9.62
CA GLY A 9 -10.10 -4.17 9.42
C GLY A 9 -9.21 -2.97 9.81
N ASN A 10 -7.94 -3.20 10.10
CA ASN A 10 -6.96 -2.21 10.56
C ASN A 10 -6.32 -1.43 9.40
N VAL A 11 -7.05 -1.20 8.31
CA VAL A 11 -6.60 -0.37 7.19
C VAL A 11 -7.03 1.07 7.48
N PRO A 12 -6.11 2.04 7.57
CA PRO A 12 -6.47 3.42 7.91
C PRO A 12 -7.36 4.02 6.82
N ARG A 13 -8.52 4.58 7.20
CA ARG A 13 -9.50 5.12 6.24
C ARG A 13 -9.64 6.64 6.32
N SER A 14 -9.67 7.21 7.52
CA SER A 14 -9.77 8.64 7.75
C SER A 14 -8.91 9.07 8.93
N SER A 15 -8.26 10.24 8.83
CA SER A 15 -7.56 10.84 9.97
C SER A 15 -8.46 11.15 11.17
N GLN A 16 -9.78 11.21 10.98
CA GLN A 16 -10.76 11.47 12.02
C GLN A 16 -11.14 10.23 12.82
N ASP A 17 -10.74 9.03 12.37
CA ASP A 17 -11.09 7.79 13.05
C ASP A 17 -10.36 7.67 14.39
N PRO A 18 -11.03 7.24 15.49
CA PRO A 18 -10.40 7.11 16.81
C PRO A 18 -9.17 6.17 16.82
N GLY A 19 -9.11 5.21 15.90
CA GLY A 19 -8.03 4.25 15.74
C GLY A 19 -6.92 4.66 14.77
N TYR A 20 -7.07 5.78 14.06
CA TYR A 20 -6.26 6.13 12.91
C TYR A 20 -4.76 6.13 13.20
N ALA A 21 -4.34 6.79 14.28
CA ALA A 21 -2.92 6.91 14.61
C ALA A 21 -2.26 5.54 14.82
N ARG A 22 -2.98 4.60 15.47
CA ARG A 22 -2.53 3.23 15.72
C ARG A 22 -2.50 2.41 14.44
N GLU A 23 -3.57 2.46 13.65
CA GLU A 23 -3.72 1.71 12.40
C GLU A 23 -2.70 2.18 11.36
N ARG A 24 -2.51 3.49 11.20
CA ARG A 24 -1.52 4.08 10.29
C ARG A 24 -0.12 3.64 10.68
N ARG A 25 0.23 3.66 11.97
CA ARG A 25 1.54 3.17 12.43
C ARG A 25 1.70 1.68 12.14
N ALA A 26 0.70 0.86 12.45
CA ALA A 26 0.72 -0.58 12.21
C ALA A 26 0.89 -0.89 10.72
N PHE A 27 0.18 -0.16 9.86
CA PHE A 27 0.26 -0.29 8.41
C PHE A 27 1.65 0.05 7.89
N LEU A 28 2.18 1.24 8.19
CA LEU A 28 3.48 1.71 7.68
C LEU A 28 4.63 0.80 8.16
N VAL A 29 4.64 0.41 9.43
CA VAL A 29 5.63 -0.53 9.96
C VAL A 29 5.49 -1.92 9.33
N GLY A 30 4.25 -2.39 9.15
CA GLY A 30 3.96 -3.66 8.49
C GLY A 30 4.38 -3.70 7.04
N TYR A 31 4.20 -2.58 6.33
CA TYR A 31 4.60 -2.37 4.95
C TYR A 31 6.12 -2.45 4.80
N ASP A 32 6.88 -1.64 5.56
CA ASP A 32 8.35 -1.63 5.55
C ASP A 32 8.96 -3.01 5.90
N ARG A 33 8.32 -3.77 6.80
CA ARG A 33 8.76 -5.12 7.17
C ARG A 33 8.44 -6.17 6.11
N SER A 34 7.30 -6.06 5.43
CA SER A 34 6.85 -7.06 4.46
C SER A 34 7.47 -6.82 3.08
N VAL A 35 7.74 -5.56 2.74
CA VAL A 35 8.28 -5.14 1.45
C VAL A 35 9.51 -4.25 1.71
N PRO A 36 10.74 -4.78 1.52
CA PRO A 36 11.96 -3.99 1.67
C PRO A 36 11.92 -2.74 0.80
N ARG A 37 12.54 -1.65 1.27
CA ARG A 37 12.49 -0.31 0.61
C ARG A 37 12.77 -0.35 -0.90
N LEU A 38 13.77 -1.13 -1.32
CA LEU A 38 14.17 -1.28 -2.73
C LEU A 38 13.13 -1.98 -3.62
N ARG A 39 12.06 -2.52 -3.04
CA ARG A 39 10.99 -3.24 -3.72
C ARG A 39 9.61 -2.63 -3.46
N GLN A 40 9.56 -1.44 -2.86
CA GLN A 40 8.31 -0.75 -2.59
C GLN A 40 7.64 -0.25 -3.87
N ALA A 41 6.34 -0.01 -3.78
CA ALA A 41 5.51 0.32 -4.94
C ALA A 41 5.95 1.61 -5.66
N SER A 42 6.56 2.55 -4.93
CA SER A 42 7.22 3.76 -5.45
C SER A 42 8.29 3.51 -6.52
N HIS A 43 8.82 2.28 -6.62
CA HIS A 43 9.82 1.94 -7.63
C HIS A 43 9.19 1.49 -8.96
N CYS A 44 7.86 1.35 -9.02
CA CYS A 44 7.18 1.14 -10.29
C CYS A 44 7.33 2.38 -11.16
N ILE A 45 7.86 2.22 -12.36
CA ILE A 45 7.98 3.29 -13.35
C ILE A 45 6.89 3.23 -14.43
N GLY A 46 5.87 2.40 -14.24
CA GLY A 46 4.79 2.23 -15.22
C GLY A 46 5.20 1.59 -16.54
N CYS A 47 6.23 0.73 -16.59
CA CYS A 47 6.73 0.17 -17.85
C CYS A 47 5.74 -0.78 -18.57
N GLY A 48 4.70 -1.26 -17.88
CA GLY A 48 3.66 -2.10 -18.48
C GLY A 48 4.03 -3.56 -18.75
N GLN A 49 5.31 -3.95 -18.62
CA GLN A 49 5.78 -5.28 -19.01
C GLN A 49 5.13 -6.43 -18.23
N CYS A 50 4.75 -6.20 -16.97
CA CYS A 50 4.11 -7.21 -16.13
C CYS A 50 2.65 -7.50 -16.51
N ALA A 51 1.92 -6.52 -17.04
CA ALA A 51 0.50 -6.64 -17.34
C ALA A 51 0.16 -7.77 -18.35
N PRO A 52 0.82 -7.89 -19.52
CA PRO A 52 0.52 -8.98 -20.47
C PRO A 52 0.93 -10.37 -19.95
N HIS A 53 1.78 -10.45 -18.93
CA HIS A 53 2.19 -11.71 -18.32
C HIS A 53 1.27 -12.16 -17.17
N CYS A 54 0.32 -11.31 -16.74
CA CYS A 54 -0.55 -11.63 -15.62
C CYS A 54 -1.69 -12.56 -16.07
N PRO A 55 -1.75 -13.82 -15.61
CA PRO A 55 -2.81 -14.75 -16.00
C PRO A 55 -4.18 -14.35 -15.43
N GLN A 56 -4.20 -13.48 -14.42
CA GLN A 56 -5.41 -12.96 -13.78
C GLN A 56 -5.86 -11.61 -14.37
N SER A 57 -5.20 -11.12 -15.43
CA SER A 57 -5.50 -9.84 -16.07
C SER A 57 -5.48 -8.63 -15.11
N ILE A 58 -4.58 -8.66 -14.13
CA ILE A 58 -4.40 -7.55 -13.19
C ILE A 58 -3.57 -6.47 -13.86
N ASP A 59 -4.04 -5.22 -13.80
CA ASP A 59 -3.24 -4.04 -14.13
C ASP A 59 -2.26 -3.74 -12.99
N ILE A 60 -1.18 -4.53 -12.95
CA ILE A 60 -0.16 -4.45 -11.90
C ILE A 60 0.46 -3.03 -11.81
N PRO A 61 0.80 -2.34 -12.91
CA PRO A 61 1.29 -0.96 -12.83
C PRO A 61 0.30 -0.01 -12.17
N ALA A 62 -0.99 -0.05 -12.54
CA ALA A 62 -2.01 0.80 -11.94
C ALA A 62 -2.17 0.51 -10.43
N GLU A 63 -2.19 -0.76 -10.03
CA GLU A 63 -2.27 -1.14 -8.62
C GLU A 63 -1.05 -0.70 -7.82
N LEU A 64 0.16 -0.80 -8.39
CA LEU A 64 1.38 -0.31 -7.73
C LEU A 64 1.33 1.20 -7.52
N HIS A 65 0.93 1.98 -8.53
CA HIS A 65 0.77 3.43 -8.35
C HIS A 65 -0.32 3.77 -7.32
N ARG A 66 -1.43 3.01 -7.28
CA ARG A 66 -2.47 3.20 -6.26
C ARG A 66 -1.95 2.95 -4.85
N ILE A 67 -1.17 1.88 -4.66
CA ILE A 67 -0.55 1.56 -3.37
C ILE A 67 0.46 2.65 -2.99
N ASP A 68 1.28 3.11 -3.92
CA ASP A 68 2.27 4.15 -3.67
C ASP A 68 1.62 5.45 -3.19
N ASN A 69 0.62 5.94 -3.93
CA ASN A 69 -0.15 7.12 -3.56
C ASN A 69 -0.76 6.99 -2.15
N PHE A 70 -1.36 5.84 -1.84
CA PHE A 70 -1.93 5.58 -0.52
C PHE A 70 -0.86 5.61 0.59
N VAL A 71 0.27 4.96 0.37
CA VAL A 71 1.39 4.95 1.32
C VAL A 71 1.93 6.37 1.53
N GLU A 72 2.06 7.18 0.47
CA GLU A 72 2.50 8.57 0.57
C GLU A 72 1.51 9.44 1.34
N GLN A 73 0.21 9.30 1.09
CA GLN A 73 -0.83 10.00 1.88
C GLN A 73 -0.76 9.64 3.37
N LEU A 74 -0.52 8.37 3.70
CA LEU A 74 -0.35 7.93 5.09
C LEU A 74 0.93 8.48 5.73
N LYS A 75 2.04 8.56 4.98
CA LYS A 75 3.30 9.17 5.46
C LYS A 75 3.13 10.67 5.71
N GLN A 76 2.44 11.36 4.81
CA GLN A 76 2.18 12.81 4.91
C GLN A 76 1.02 13.14 5.86
N ASN A 77 0.27 12.13 6.30
CA ASN A 77 -0.87 12.28 7.19
C ASN A 77 -1.99 13.16 6.58
N THR A 78 -2.26 12.96 5.29
CA THR A 78 -3.21 13.76 4.49
C THR A 78 -4.47 13.00 4.08
N ILE A 79 -4.76 11.88 4.75
CA ILE A 79 -5.94 11.04 4.50
C ILE A 79 -7.09 11.36 5.45
#